data_AF-C9ZWA3-F1
#
_entry.id   AF-C9ZWA3-F1
#
_cell.length_a   1.000
_cell.length_b   1.000
_cell.length_c   1.000
_cell.angle_alpha   90.00
_cell.angle_beta   90.00
_cell.angle_gamma   90.00
#
_symmetry.space_group_name_H-M   'P 1'
#
loop_
_entity.id
_entity.type
_entity.pdbx_description
1 polymer ?
#
loop_
_entity_poly.entity_id
_entity_poly.type
_entity_poly.pdbx_seq_one_letter_code
_entity_poly.pdbx_strand_id
1 'polypeptide(L)'
;MTTLHTISSLDYGDGRTCVCRICVCGKHRCTDPKLPFFGETTYRDEYVPKSTVRDIGRARPSTVFPMKADPGHFKTTKQEAWEPLEGKIVRPAESFKPRTVLGEPLPFNATTTHRNDFPGHLPDHQRARYKQEPLPKLKGTYETTNQAMQEPLNKHLEAGEMPKPPQPFRGDATLLRSLPFDAMATYTVDYPPKEALQQPRPPQKQPFESMPDVRDFGTTHSESYKVPPHRVRRVCPASQLAPRPPSVDGHYKLSVYAIPSGEIAD
;
A
#
# COMPACT_ATOMS: atom_id res chain seq x y z
N MET A 1 21.11 -21.91 -29.41
CA MET A 1 22.48 -21.36 -29.43
C MET A 1 23.40 -22.42 -30.00
N THR A 2 24.04 -22.06 -31.09
CA THR A 2 24.76 -22.91 -32.03
C THR A 2 26.24 -23.02 -31.67
N THR A 3 26.76 -24.22 -31.48
CA THR A 3 28.16 -24.56 -31.79
C THR A 3 28.22 -26.04 -32.17
N LEU A 4 27.81 -26.34 -33.41
CA LEU A 4 28.17 -27.57 -34.09
C LEU A 4 29.62 -27.42 -34.54
N HIS A 5 30.57 -27.95 -33.78
CA HIS A 5 31.93 -28.11 -34.27
C HIS A 5 31.93 -29.29 -35.25
N THR A 6 31.81 -28.93 -36.53
CA THR A 6 32.29 -29.74 -37.65
C THR A 6 33.77 -30.03 -37.40
N ILE A 7 34.07 -31.24 -36.92
CA ILE A 7 35.43 -31.76 -36.91
C ILE A 7 35.75 -32.10 -38.37
N SER A 8 36.23 -31.08 -39.06
CA SER A 8 37.04 -31.17 -40.26
C SER A 8 38.06 -32.30 -40.10
N SER A 9 37.96 -33.31 -40.96
CA SER A 9 39.12 -33.97 -41.58
C SER A 9 40.41 -33.88 -40.75
N LEU A 10 40.49 -34.66 -39.68
CA LEU A 10 41.78 -35.04 -39.12
C LEU A 10 42.37 -36.06 -40.08
N ASP A 11 43.11 -35.54 -41.05
CA ASP A 11 44.08 -36.28 -41.85
C ASP A 11 45.11 -36.90 -40.90
N TYR A 12 44.75 -38.05 -40.33
CA TYR A 12 45.65 -38.84 -39.52
C TYR A 12 46.77 -39.37 -40.42
N GLY A 13 47.96 -38.81 -40.24
CA GLY A 13 49.19 -39.52 -40.54
C GLY A 13 49.63 -39.56 -41.99
N ASP A 14 49.14 -38.67 -42.86
CA ASP A 14 49.80 -38.44 -44.13
C ASP A 14 51.08 -37.63 -43.86
N GLY A 15 52.21 -38.33 -43.66
CA GLY A 15 53.56 -37.80 -43.41
C GLY A 15 54.15 -37.01 -44.59
N ARG A 16 53.35 -36.11 -45.16
CA ARG A 16 53.62 -35.27 -46.34
C ARG A 16 54.20 -33.92 -45.99
N THR A 17 54.36 -33.60 -44.70
CA THR A 17 55.00 -32.35 -44.22
C THR A 17 56.43 -32.56 -43.71
N CYS A 18 56.93 -33.80 -43.65
CA CYS A 18 58.30 -34.08 -43.21
C CYS A 18 59.31 -33.83 -44.33
N VAL A 19 60.18 -32.84 -44.12
CA VAL A 19 61.30 -32.45 -45.01
C VAL A 19 62.23 -33.63 -45.35
N CYS A 20 62.20 -34.69 -44.54
CA CYS A 20 62.99 -35.92 -44.70
C CYS A 20 62.67 -36.74 -45.97
N ARG A 21 61.53 -36.51 -46.63
CA ARG A 21 61.22 -37.13 -47.93
C ARG A 21 61.60 -36.27 -49.15
N ILE A 22 61.95 -35.00 -48.94
CA ILE A 22 62.33 -34.04 -49.99
C ILE A 22 63.85 -33.85 -50.05
N CYS A 23 64.56 -33.98 -48.92
CA CYS A 23 66.03 -33.82 -48.88
C CYS A 23 66.76 -35.15 -48.65
N VAL A 24 67.69 -35.50 -49.53
CA VAL A 24 68.58 -36.70 -49.44
C VAL A 24 69.75 -36.48 -48.47
N CYS A 25 69.79 -35.31 -47.81
CA CYS A 25 70.92 -34.84 -47.01
C CYS A 25 71.04 -35.49 -45.61
N GLY A 26 70.07 -36.30 -45.16
CA GLY A 26 70.16 -37.17 -43.98
C GLY A 26 70.32 -36.49 -42.61
N LYS A 27 70.22 -35.16 -42.50
CA LYS A 27 70.51 -34.40 -41.27
C LYS A 27 69.28 -33.90 -40.48
N HIS A 28 68.09 -34.37 -40.79
CA HIS A 28 66.85 -33.95 -40.12
C HIS A 28 66.27 -35.09 -39.25
N ARG A 29 65.92 -34.76 -38.00
CA ARG A 29 65.19 -35.66 -37.08
C ARG A 29 63.79 -35.08 -36.86
N CYS A 30 62.75 -35.84 -37.20
CA CYS A 30 61.37 -35.45 -36.85
C CYS A 30 61.09 -35.82 -35.40
N THR A 31 60.38 -34.94 -34.70
CA THR A 31 59.97 -35.13 -33.31
C THR A 31 58.61 -35.83 -33.26
N ASP A 32 58.55 -37.00 -32.63
CA ASP A 32 57.29 -37.76 -32.48
C ASP A 32 56.35 -37.07 -31.47
N PRO A 33 55.06 -36.89 -31.79
CA PRO A 33 54.11 -36.31 -30.86
C PRO A 33 53.79 -37.31 -29.73
N LYS A 34 54.04 -36.90 -28.48
CA LYS A 34 53.63 -37.66 -27.29
C LYS A 34 52.14 -37.44 -27.03
N LEU A 35 51.30 -38.41 -27.40
CA LEU A 35 49.89 -38.44 -26.99
C LEU A 35 49.77 -38.89 -25.52
N PRO A 36 48.99 -38.20 -24.67
CA PRO A 36 48.78 -38.62 -23.29
C PRO A 36 47.95 -39.91 -23.23
N PHE A 37 48.32 -40.80 -22.30
CA PHE A 37 47.69 -42.11 -22.12
C PHE A 37 46.36 -41.97 -21.37
N PHE A 38 45.26 -42.33 -22.02
CA PHE A 38 43.95 -42.48 -21.40
C PHE A 38 43.63 -43.96 -21.29
N GLY A 39 43.93 -44.53 -20.12
CA GLY A 39 43.61 -45.92 -19.80
C GLY A 39 43.31 -46.03 -18.30
N GLU A 40 42.05 -45.82 -17.94
CA GLU A 40 41.54 -46.19 -16.62
C GLU A 40 41.20 -47.69 -16.65
N THR A 41 41.56 -48.41 -15.60
CA THR A 41 41.28 -49.86 -15.53
C THR A 41 39.84 -50.07 -15.08
N THR A 42 39.19 -51.09 -15.61
CA THR A 42 37.80 -51.45 -15.23
C THR A 42 37.65 -51.64 -13.71
N TYR A 43 38.71 -52.08 -13.03
CA TYR A 43 38.73 -52.21 -11.57
C TYR A 43 38.50 -50.89 -10.84
N ARG A 44 39.04 -49.77 -11.34
CA ARG A 44 38.84 -48.45 -10.71
C ARG A 44 37.41 -47.93 -10.88
N ASP A 45 36.78 -48.26 -12.00
CA ASP A 45 35.39 -47.85 -12.26
C ASP A 45 34.38 -48.69 -11.47
N GLU A 46 34.64 -49.99 -11.29
CA GLU A 46 33.69 -50.91 -10.66
C GLU A 46 33.73 -50.88 -9.11
N TYR A 47 34.89 -50.56 -8.52
CA TYR A 47 35.11 -50.60 -7.07
C TYR A 47 35.17 -49.20 -6.42
N VAL A 48 34.15 -48.38 -6.68
CA VAL A 48 33.92 -47.12 -5.97
C VAL A 48 33.27 -47.40 -4.60
N PRO A 49 33.64 -46.69 -3.51
CA PRO A 49 33.02 -46.89 -2.20
C PRO A 49 31.50 -46.65 -2.25
N LYS A 50 30.73 -47.70 -1.91
CA LYS A 50 29.26 -47.68 -1.91
C LYS A 50 28.76 -47.19 -0.55
N SER A 51 28.01 -46.10 -0.50
CA SER A 51 27.39 -45.61 0.74
C SER A 51 26.17 -46.45 1.10
N THR A 52 25.95 -46.67 2.40
CA THR A 52 24.75 -47.35 2.90
C THR A 52 23.69 -46.33 3.29
N VAL A 53 22.40 -46.63 3.01
CA VAL A 53 21.27 -45.72 3.29
C VAL A 53 21.15 -45.36 4.78
N ARG A 54 21.78 -46.14 5.67
CA ARG A 54 21.72 -45.92 7.13
C ARG A 54 22.51 -44.73 7.64
N ASP A 55 23.46 -44.22 6.86
CA ASP A 55 24.31 -43.10 7.30
C ASP A 55 23.64 -41.73 7.11
N ILE A 56 22.46 -41.68 6.46
CA ILE A 56 21.67 -40.45 6.28
C ILE A 56 20.80 -40.16 7.52
N GLY A 57 20.69 -41.09 8.49
CA GLY A 57 19.58 -41.12 9.43
C GLY A 57 19.88 -41.18 10.93
N ARG A 58 21.09 -40.88 11.43
CA ARG A 58 21.30 -40.72 12.89
C ARG A 58 20.87 -39.33 13.37
N ALA A 59 19.59 -39.00 13.18
CA ALA A 59 18.97 -37.92 13.93
C ALA A 59 18.81 -38.38 15.39
N ARG A 60 19.27 -37.55 16.34
CA ARG A 60 19.06 -37.82 17.78
C ARG A 60 17.56 -37.92 18.06
N PRO A 61 17.09 -38.81 18.95
CA PRO A 61 15.69 -38.83 19.35
C PRO A 61 15.34 -37.48 19.98
N SER A 62 14.43 -36.74 19.36
CA SER A 62 13.95 -35.47 19.89
C SER A 62 13.01 -35.76 21.06
N THR A 63 13.39 -35.36 22.27
CA THR A 63 12.45 -35.28 23.39
C THR A 63 11.46 -34.16 23.09
N VAL A 64 10.21 -34.50 22.82
CA VAL A 64 9.15 -33.53 22.52
C VAL A 64 8.67 -32.96 23.86
N PHE A 65 9.19 -31.79 24.23
CA PHE A 65 8.56 -30.97 25.26
C PHE A 65 7.32 -30.29 24.65
N PRO A 66 6.23 -30.07 25.40
CA PRO A 66 5.11 -29.27 24.94
C PRO A 66 5.59 -27.82 24.78
N MET A 67 6.02 -27.47 23.58
CA MET A 67 6.40 -26.11 23.22
C MET A 67 5.14 -25.25 23.18
N LYS A 68 5.27 -23.98 23.58
CA LYS A 68 4.21 -22.99 23.38
C LYS A 68 3.88 -22.97 21.89
N ALA A 69 2.60 -22.97 21.56
CA ALA A 69 2.15 -22.95 20.17
C ALA A 69 2.81 -21.79 19.42
N ASP A 70 3.29 -22.06 18.21
CA ASP A 70 3.95 -21.06 17.38
C ASP A 70 3.05 -19.83 17.20
N PRO A 71 3.60 -18.61 17.21
CA PRO A 71 2.82 -17.39 17.01
C PRO A 71 2.09 -17.43 15.66
N GLY A 72 0.80 -17.78 15.68
CA GLY A 72 -0.01 -17.98 14.48
C GLY A 72 -0.82 -19.28 14.44
N HIS A 73 -0.52 -20.25 15.31
CA HIS A 73 -1.19 -21.57 15.31
C HIS A 73 -2.71 -21.48 15.59
N PHE A 74 -3.17 -20.44 16.28
CA PHE A 74 -4.59 -20.22 16.58
C PHE A 74 -5.29 -19.25 15.62
N LYS A 75 -4.62 -18.82 14.54
CA LYS A 75 -5.27 -17.99 13.52
C LYS A 75 -6.35 -18.81 12.83
N THR A 76 -7.55 -18.24 12.75
CA THR A 76 -8.63 -18.84 11.95
C THR A 76 -8.36 -18.60 10.47
N THR A 77 -8.85 -19.49 9.61
CA THR A 77 -8.72 -19.35 8.14
C THR A 77 -9.19 -18.00 7.61
N LYS A 78 -10.17 -17.36 8.28
CA LYS A 78 -10.61 -16.01 7.96
C LYS A 78 -9.59 -14.94 8.34
N GLN A 79 -8.92 -15.06 9.48
CA GLN A 79 -7.90 -14.11 9.93
C GLN A 79 -6.64 -14.19 9.08
N GLU A 80 -6.27 -15.39 8.63
CA GLU A 80 -5.14 -15.59 7.71
C GLU A 80 -5.43 -15.00 6.31
N ALA A 81 -6.66 -15.15 5.81
CA ALA A 81 -7.08 -14.60 4.52
C ALA A 81 -7.24 -13.07 4.50
N TRP A 82 -7.38 -12.44 5.68
CA TRP A 82 -7.53 -10.99 5.83
C TRP A 82 -6.21 -10.24 6.09
N GLU A 83 -5.06 -10.93 6.06
CA GLU A 83 -3.77 -10.25 6.17
C GLU A 83 -3.62 -9.23 5.03
N PRO A 84 -3.43 -7.93 5.34
CA PRO A 84 -3.33 -6.89 4.34
C PRO A 84 -2.21 -7.22 3.34
N LEU A 85 -2.52 -7.24 2.04
CA LEU A 85 -1.53 -7.42 0.96
C LEU A 85 -0.65 -6.18 0.76
N GLU A 86 -0.26 -5.52 1.85
CA GLU A 86 0.66 -4.40 1.83
C GLU A 86 2.02 -4.90 1.33
N GLY A 87 2.47 -4.39 0.18
CA GLY A 87 3.78 -4.75 -0.41
C GLY A 87 3.76 -5.86 -1.46
N LYS A 88 2.63 -6.52 -1.72
CA LYS A 88 2.51 -7.41 -2.89
C LYS A 88 2.02 -6.59 -4.08
N ILE A 89 2.86 -6.46 -5.11
CA ILE A 89 2.50 -5.80 -6.38
C ILE A 89 1.46 -6.68 -7.08
N VAL A 90 0.18 -6.49 -6.74
CA VAL A 90 -0.94 -7.08 -7.47
C VAL A 90 -0.99 -6.36 -8.81
N ARG A 91 -0.35 -6.93 -9.84
CA ARG A 91 -0.49 -6.43 -11.20
C ARG A 91 -1.94 -6.69 -11.62
N PRO A 92 -2.77 -5.66 -11.87
CA PRO A 92 -4.09 -5.86 -12.42
C PRO A 92 -3.97 -6.67 -13.70
N ALA A 93 -4.91 -7.58 -13.96
CA ALA A 93 -4.91 -8.35 -15.19
C ALA A 93 -4.91 -7.38 -16.39
N GLU A 94 -3.80 -7.31 -17.12
CA GLU A 94 -3.67 -6.47 -18.30
C GLU A 94 -4.58 -7.05 -19.38
N SER A 95 -5.74 -6.41 -19.59
CA SER A 95 -6.64 -6.78 -20.67
C SER A 95 -5.90 -6.60 -22.00
N PHE A 96 -5.67 -7.69 -22.73
CA PHE A 96 -5.06 -7.66 -24.06
C PHE A 96 -6.00 -6.93 -25.03
N LYS A 97 -5.70 -5.66 -25.31
CA LYS A 97 -6.36 -4.88 -26.35
C LYS A 97 -5.55 -5.07 -27.64
N PRO A 98 -6.04 -5.82 -28.65
CA PRO A 98 -5.29 -6.01 -29.88
C PRO A 98 -5.03 -4.64 -30.51
N ARG A 99 -3.76 -4.34 -30.74
CA ARG A 99 -3.32 -3.09 -31.32
C ARG A 99 -3.78 -3.07 -32.79
N THR A 100 -4.83 -2.32 -33.10
CA THR A 100 -5.28 -2.09 -34.47
C THR A 100 -4.32 -1.13 -35.18
N VAL A 101 -3.09 -1.58 -35.45
CA VAL A 101 -2.12 -0.80 -36.24
C VAL A 101 -2.05 -1.42 -37.62
N LEU A 102 -3.09 -1.17 -38.41
CA LEU A 102 -2.81 -0.90 -39.81
C LEU A 102 -2.17 0.49 -39.79
N GLY A 103 -0.85 0.55 -39.90
CA GLY A 103 -0.14 1.82 -39.95
C GLY A 103 -0.79 2.72 -40.99
N GLU A 104 -0.96 4.00 -40.67
CA GLU A 104 -1.47 4.96 -41.66
C GLU A 104 -0.61 4.84 -42.91
N PRO A 105 -1.20 4.63 -44.11
CA PRO A 105 -0.41 4.50 -45.32
C PRO A 105 0.40 5.79 -45.47
N LEU A 106 1.73 5.66 -45.54
CA LEU A 106 2.61 6.81 -45.72
C LEU A 106 2.13 7.59 -46.96
N PRO A 107 1.95 8.92 -46.85
CA PRO A 107 1.49 9.71 -47.98
C PRO A 107 2.51 9.64 -49.11
N PHE A 108 2.05 9.30 -50.31
CA PHE A 108 2.89 9.25 -51.50
C PHE A 108 3.11 10.68 -52.02
N ASN A 109 4.32 11.20 -51.85
CA ASN A 109 4.71 12.57 -52.22
C ASN A 109 5.38 12.69 -53.60
N ALA A 110 5.09 11.81 -54.56
CA ALA A 110 5.66 11.96 -55.89
C ALA A 110 4.90 13.00 -56.71
N THR A 111 5.48 14.20 -56.79
CA THR A 111 5.08 15.22 -57.76
C THR A 111 5.96 15.09 -59.00
N THR A 112 5.37 15.11 -60.19
CA THR A 112 6.14 15.19 -61.44
C THR A 112 6.70 16.59 -61.63
N THR A 113 7.80 16.74 -62.37
CA THR A 113 8.41 18.05 -62.70
C THR A 113 7.38 18.99 -63.32
N HIS A 114 6.58 18.49 -64.27
CA HIS A 114 5.50 19.26 -64.87
C HIS A 114 4.48 19.81 -63.86
N ARG A 115 4.16 19.08 -62.78
CA ARG A 115 3.22 19.55 -61.76
C ARG A 115 3.82 20.65 -60.87
N ASN A 116 5.14 20.69 -60.75
CA ASN A 116 5.86 21.71 -59.98
C ASN A 116 6.17 22.95 -60.83
N ASP A 117 6.47 22.76 -62.11
CA ASP A 117 6.91 23.83 -63.02
C ASP A 117 5.76 24.70 -63.54
N PHE A 118 4.53 24.15 -63.60
CA PHE A 118 3.34 24.83 -64.14
C PHE A 118 2.21 24.92 -63.11
N PRO A 119 2.35 25.68 -62.02
CA PRO A 119 1.23 26.00 -61.15
C PRO A 119 0.22 26.88 -61.91
N GLY A 120 -1.06 26.83 -61.50
CA GLY A 120 -2.10 27.66 -62.10
C GLY A 120 -1.79 29.14 -61.92
N HIS A 121 -1.30 29.80 -62.96
CA HIS A 121 -0.95 31.21 -62.94
C HIS A 121 -2.21 32.07 -63.17
N LEU A 122 -2.69 32.76 -62.13
CA LEU A 122 -3.71 33.80 -62.29
C LEU A 122 -3.04 35.08 -62.81
N PRO A 123 -3.46 35.64 -63.95
CA PRO A 123 -2.94 36.92 -64.41
C PRO A 123 -3.38 38.05 -63.49
N ASP A 124 -2.42 38.87 -63.05
CA ASP A 124 -2.71 40.11 -62.33
C ASP A 124 -3.39 41.10 -63.26
N HIS A 125 -4.70 41.24 -63.08
CA HIS A 125 -5.47 42.28 -63.76
C HIS A 125 -5.28 43.62 -63.04
N GLN A 126 -4.16 44.30 -63.31
CA GLN A 126 -4.00 45.72 -62.96
C GLN A 126 -4.93 46.56 -63.83
N ARG A 127 -6.24 46.54 -63.54
CA ARG A 127 -7.20 47.47 -64.13
C ARG A 127 -7.03 48.81 -63.44
N ALA A 128 -6.14 49.65 -63.98
CA ALA A 128 -6.12 51.07 -63.64
C ALA A 128 -7.51 51.65 -63.96
N ARG A 129 -8.32 51.91 -62.92
CA ARG A 129 -9.62 52.56 -63.07
C ARG A 129 -9.34 54.04 -63.32
N TYR A 130 -9.48 54.47 -64.58
CA TYR A 130 -9.48 55.90 -64.91
C TYR A 130 -10.63 56.57 -64.17
N LYS A 131 -10.31 57.43 -63.19
CA LYS A 131 -11.30 58.25 -62.48
C LYS A 131 -11.52 59.51 -63.30
N GLN A 132 -12.65 59.59 -63.98
CA GLN A 132 -13.06 60.81 -64.67
C GLN A 132 -13.43 61.87 -63.63
N GLU A 133 -12.79 63.04 -63.68
CA GLU A 133 -13.15 64.15 -62.80
C GLU A 133 -14.59 64.61 -63.11
N PRO A 134 -15.43 64.80 -62.08
CA PRO A 134 -16.82 65.19 -62.29
C PRO A 134 -16.88 66.61 -62.85
N LEU A 135 -17.64 66.78 -63.94
CA LEU A 135 -17.88 68.08 -64.54
C LEU A 135 -18.44 69.08 -63.50
N PRO A 136 -17.98 70.35 -63.50
CA PRO A 136 -18.49 71.36 -62.58
C PRO A 136 -19.99 71.58 -62.80
N LYS A 137 -20.81 71.18 -61.82
CA LYS A 137 -22.26 71.38 -61.87
C LYS A 137 -22.58 72.80 -61.40
N LEU A 138 -23.03 73.66 -62.31
CA LEU A 138 -23.65 74.94 -61.97
C LEU A 138 -24.93 74.67 -61.17
N LYS A 139 -25.01 75.21 -59.95
CA LYS A 139 -26.21 75.12 -59.12
C LYS A 139 -27.23 76.13 -59.63
N GLY A 140 -28.17 75.68 -60.44
CA GLY A 140 -29.38 76.45 -60.74
C GLY A 140 -30.43 76.22 -59.65
N THR A 141 -31.11 77.28 -59.24
CA THR A 141 -32.36 77.22 -58.47
C THR A 141 -33.49 76.96 -59.46
N TYR A 142 -33.80 75.69 -59.71
CA TYR A 142 -34.93 75.31 -60.55
C TYR A 142 -36.10 74.93 -59.63
N GLU A 143 -37.19 75.67 -59.70
CA GLU A 143 -38.46 75.24 -59.12
C GLU A 143 -39.02 74.12 -60.00
N THR A 144 -38.84 72.88 -59.55
CA THR A 144 -39.39 71.72 -60.26
C THR A 144 -40.79 71.45 -59.75
N THR A 145 -41.68 70.99 -60.63
CA THR A 145 -43.04 70.58 -60.27
C THR A 145 -43.05 69.54 -59.15
N ASN A 146 -42.06 68.66 -59.10
CA ASN A 146 -41.88 67.70 -58.02
C ASN A 146 -41.61 68.37 -56.66
N GLN A 147 -40.83 69.45 -56.62
CA GLN A 147 -40.56 70.17 -55.38
C GLN A 147 -41.84 70.85 -54.87
N ALA A 148 -42.59 71.52 -55.74
CA ALA A 148 -43.87 72.15 -55.39
C ALA A 148 -44.91 71.12 -54.88
N MET A 149 -44.95 69.92 -55.45
CA MET A 149 -45.85 68.85 -55.01
C MET A 149 -45.43 68.20 -53.68
N GLN A 150 -44.13 68.20 -53.36
CA GLN A 150 -43.58 67.61 -52.13
C GLN A 150 -43.55 68.59 -50.95
N GLU A 151 -43.50 69.90 -51.19
CA GLU A 151 -43.55 70.94 -50.15
C GLU A 151 -44.70 70.78 -49.14
N PRO A 152 -45.97 70.52 -49.52
CA PRO A 152 -47.04 70.34 -48.53
C PRO A 152 -46.81 69.08 -47.67
N LEU A 153 -46.33 67.98 -48.25
CA LEU A 153 -45.99 66.77 -47.50
C LEU A 153 -44.85 67.01 -46.51
N ASN A 154 -43.82 67.75 -46.92
CA ASN A 154 -42.70 68.12 -46.06
C ASN A 154 -43.15 69.02 -44.90
N LYS A 155 -44.07 69.97 -45.15
CA LYS A 155 -44.67 70.79 -44.09
C LYS A 155 -45.45 69.97 -43.07
N HIS A 156 -46.24 68.98 -43.49
CA HIS A 156 -46.95 68.09 -42.56
C HIS A 156 -46.02 67.13 -41.80
N LEU A 157 -44.91 66.71 -42.43
CA LEU A 157 -43.86 65.93 -41.77
C LEU A 157 -43.14 66.76 -40.69
N GLU A 158 -42.79 68.01 -41.00
CA GLU A 158 -42.17 68.95 -40.06
C GLU A 158 -43.11 69.35 -38.91
N ALA A 159 -44.41 69.51 -39.20
CA ALA A 159 -45.45 69.77 -38.21
C ALA A 159 -45.78 68.54 -37.33
N GLY A 160 -45.31 67.34 -37.69
CA GLY A 160 -45.55 66.11 -36.94
C GLY A 160 -47.00 65.61 -37.01
N GLU A 161 -47.79 66.10 -37.97
CA GLU A 161 -49.21 65.73 -38.16
C GLU A 161 -49.38 64.40 -38.90
N MET A 162 -48.29 63.80 -39.37
CA MET A 162 -48.33 62.53 -40.08
C MET A 162 -48.73 61.39 -39.13
N PRO A 163 -49.74 60.57 -39.48
CA PRO A 163 -50.16 59.46 -38.65
C PRO A 163 -48.99 58.49 -38.48
N LYS A 164 -48.63 58.19 -37.23
CA LYS A 164 -47.61 57.17 -36.94
C LYS A 164 -48.08 55.83 -37.50
N PRO A 165 -47.19 55.04 -38.14
CA PRO A 165 -47.55 53.71 -38.56
C PRO A 165 -48.02 52.89 -37.34
N PRO A 166 -48.99 51.98 -37.51
CA PRO A 166 -49.45 51.13 -36.42
C PRO A 166 -48.23 50.43 -35.80
N GLN A 167 -48.13 50.49 -34.48
CA GLN A 167 -47.02 49.87 -33.77
C GLN A 167 -47.04 48.37 -34.09
N PRO A 168 -45.92 47.77 -34.54
CA PRO A 168 -45.91 46.34 -34.82
C PRO A 168 -46.25 45.59 -33.53
N PHE A 169 -47.21 44.67 -33.62
CA PHE A 169 -47.65 43.81 -32.52
C PHE A 169 -46.44 42.99 -32.04
N ARG A 170 -45.79 43.46 -30.98
CA ARG A 170 -44.83 42.67 -30.21
C ARG A 170 -45.69 41.74 -29.35
N GLY A 171 -45.78 40.47 -29.73
CA GLY A 171 -46.49 39.48 -28.92
C GLY A 171 -46.02 39.55 -27.48
N ASP A 172 -46.95 39.49 -26.53
CA ASP A 172 -46.65 39.62 -25.12
C ASP A 172 -45.63 38.56 -24.69
N ALA A 173 -44.50 39.00 -24.13
CA ALA A 173 -43.44 38.14 -23.62
C ALA A 173 -43.88 37.25 -22.44
N THR A 174 -45.15 37.33 -22.04
CA THR A 174 -45.76 36.57 -20.94
C THR A 174 -46.12 35.13 -21.32
N LEU A 175 -46.11 34.77 -22.61
CA LEU A 175 -46.39 33.40 -23.06
C LEU A 175 -45.16 32.46 -23.06
N LEU A 176 -43.97 32.97 -22.73
CA LEU A 176 -42.74 32.18 -22.61
C LEU A 176 -42.33 31.95 -21.14
N ARG A 177 -43.30 31.86 -20.23
CA ARG A 177 -43.00 31.37 -18.88
C ARG A 177 -42.75 29.88 -19.00
N SER A 178 -41.47 29.49 -19.06
CA SER A 178 -41.08 28.08 -19.14
C SER A 178 -41.77 27.33 -17.99
N LEU A 179 -42.57 26.32 -18.34
CA LEU A 179 -43.10 25.39 -17.35
C LEU A 179 -41.92 24.77 -16.59
N PRO A 180 -41.97 24.69 -15.25
CA PRO A 180 -40.92 24.01 -14.50
C PRO A 180 -40.84 22.55 -14.94
N PHE A 181 -39.63 22.04 -15.11
CA PHE A 181 -39.40 20.67 -15.51
C PHE A 181 -39.41 19.76 -14.28
N ASP A 182 -40.47 18.95 -14.15
CA ASP A 182 -40.73 18.06 -13.01
C ASP A 182 -40.29 16.61 -13.23
N ALA A 183 -39.49 16.31 -14.25
CA ALA A 183 -39.04 14.94 -14.47
C ALA A 183 -37.91 14.56 -13.52
N MET A 184 -38.18 13.63 -12.62
CA MET A 184 -37.19 12.95 -11.79
C MET A 184 -37.02 11.51 -12.28
N ALA A 185 -35.78 11.01 -12.29
CA ALA A 185 -35.52 9.63 -12.64
C ALA A 185 -36.07 8.70 -11.56
N THR A 186 -36.58 7.53 -11.94
CA THR A 186 -37.08 6.52 -10.98
C THR A 186 -36.00 6.16 -9.95
N TYR A 187 -34.74 6.02 -10.40
CA TYR A 187 -33.60 5.76 -9.53
C TYR A 187 -33.41 6.80 -8.41
N THR A 188 -33.61 8.09 -8.71
CA THR A 188 -33.48 9.14 -7.69
C THR A 188 -34.60 9.12 -6.65
N VAL A 189 -35.79 8.65 -7.05
CA VAL A 189 -36.95 8.50 -6.15
C VAL A 189 -36.81 7.25 -5.28
N ASP A 190 -36.33 6.15 -5.85
CA ASP A 190 -36.29 4.84 -5.20
C ASP A 190 -35.12 4.67 -4.21
N TYR A 191 -34.04 5.44 -4.38
CA TYR A 191 -32.81 5.30 -3.59
C TYR A 191 -32.36 6.59 -2.89
N PRO A 192 -33.17 7.17 -1.98
CA PRO A 192 -32.71 8.26 -1.13
C PRO A 192 -31.66 7.77 -0.12
N PRO A 193 -30.80 8.67 0.42
CA PRO A 193 -29.87 8.32 1.47
C PRO A 193 -30.60 7.72 2.68
N LYS A 194 -30.31 6.46 3.00
CA LYS A 194 -30.91 5.78 4.16
C LYS A 194 -30.05 6.06 5.39
N GLU A 195 -30.68 6.46 6.48
CA GLU A 195 -29.99 6.56 7.77
C GLU A 195 -29.58 5.16 8.24
N ALA A 196 -28.33 5.02 8.66
CA ALA A 196 -27.82 3.76 9.18
C ALA A 196 -28.47 3.49 10.54
N LEU A 197 -29.15 2.34 10.67
CA LEU A 197 -29.62 1.86 11.96
C LEU A 197 -28.43 1.67 12.90
N GLN A 198 -28.42 2.40 14.01
CA GLN A 198 -27.40 2.20 15.05
C GLN A 198 -27.55 0.80 15.62
N GLN A 199 -26.49 -0.01 15.48
CA GLN A 199 -26.47 -1.33 16.09
C GLN A 199 -26.45 -1.18 17.61
N PRO A 200 -27.25 -1.97 18.34
CA PRO A 200 -27.19 -1.98 19.80
C PRO A 200 -25.78 -2.41 20.24
N ARG A 201 -25.11 -1.55 21.02
CA ARG A 201 -23.82 -1.92 21.62
C ARG A 201 -24.03 -3.12 22.56
N PRO A 202 -23.12 -4.11 22.56
CA PRO A 202 -23.17 -5.16 23.55
C PRO A 202 -23.03 -4.55 24.96
N PRO A 203 -23.76 -5.06 25.97
CA PRO A 203 -23.66 -4.55 27.32
C PRO A 203 -22.20 -4.67 27.79
N GLN A 204 -21.64 -3.54 28.25
CA GLN A 204 -20.32 -3.54 28.87
C GLN A 204 -20.39 -4.43 30.12
N LYS A 205 -19.61 -5.51 30.14
CA LYS A 205 -19.44 -6.33 31.33
C LYS A 205 -18.80 -5.44 32.41
N GLN A 206 -19.52 -5.19 33.49
CA GLN A 206 -18.92 -4.50 34.63
C GLN A 206 -17.78 -5.37 35.20
N PRO A 207 -16.64 -4.77 35.57
CA PRO A 207 -15.56 -5.50 36.21
C PRO A 207 -16.06 -6.05 37.56
N PHE A 208 -15.72 -7.30 37.84
CA PHE A 208 -16.03 -7.93 39.12
C PHE A 208 -15.11 -7.36 40.20
N GLU A 209 -15.66 -6.66 41.19
CA GLU A 209 -14.92 -6.24 42.39
C GLU A 209 -14.92 -7.38 43.42
N SER A 210 -13.73 -7.88 43.78
CA SER A 210 -13.60 -8.90 44.82
C SER A 210 -13.74 -8.26 46.20
N MET A 211 -14.73 -8.72 46.96
CA MET A 211 -14.92 -8.32 48.36
C MET A 211 -13.73 -8.75 49.24
N PRO A 212 -13.35 -7.95 50.25
CA PRO A 212 -12.29 -8.32 51.18
C PRO A 212 -12.69 -9.55 52.01
N ASP A 213 -11.79 -10.52 52.14
CA ASP A 213 -12.01 -11.75 52.89
C ASP A 213 -11.86 -11.48 54.40
N VAL A 214 -12.96 -11.55 55.13
CA VAL A 214 -13.04 -11.28 56.59
C VAL A 214 -13.14 -12.59 57.39
N ARG A 215 -12.74 -13.72 56.80
CA ARG A 215 -12.81 -15.02 57.49
C ARG A 215 -11.64 -15.15 58.45
N ASP A 216 -11.96 -15.38 59.72
CA ASP A 216 -10.97 -15.70 60.74
C ASP A 216 -10.60 -17.19 60.60
N PHE A 217 -9.42 -17.47 60.05
CA PHE A 217 -8.97 -18.85 59.75
C PHE A 217 -8.44 -19.60 61.00
N GLY A 218 -8.77 -19.12 62.20
CA GLY A 218 -8.43 -19.78 63.46
C GLY A 218 -9.18 -21.10 63.64
N THR A 219 -8.49 -22.11 64.16
CA THR A 219 -9.13 -23.38 64.56
C THR A 219 -9.13 -23.50 66.08
N THR A 220 -10.14 -24.19 66.63
CA THR A 220 -10.24 -24.41 68.08
C THR A 220 -9.01 -25.13 68.64
N HIS A 221 -8.38 -26.00 67.85
CA HIS A 221 -7.16 -26.71 68.23
C HIS A 221 -5.96 -25.78 68.48
N SER A 222 -5.77 -24.77 67.62
CA SER A 222 -4.69 -23.78 67.80
C SER A 222 -4.89 -22.90 69.04
N GLU A 223 -6.13 -22.67 69.47
CA GLU A 223 -6.43 -21.90 70.68
C GLU A 223 -6.25 -22.74 71.95
N SER A 224 -6.64 -24.01 71.92
CA SER A 224 -6.67 -24.88 73.10
C SER A 224 -5.32 -25.50 73.46
N TYR A 225 -4.43 -25.73 72.50
CA TYR A 225 -3.13 -26.35 72.73
C TYR A 225 -1.98 -25.34 72.61
N LYS A 226 -1.83 -24.49 73.61
CA LYS A 226 -0.66 -23.60 73.75
C LYS A 226 0.47 -24.36 74.46
N VAL A 227 1.69 -24.27 73.92
CA VAL A 227 2.87 -24.89 74.51
C VAL A 227 3.17 -24.22 75.85
N PRO A 228 3.22 -24.96 76.99
CA PRO A 228 3.57 -24.38 78.28
C PRO A 228 5.01 -23.84 78.26
N PRO A 229 5.29 -22.71 78.94
CA PRO A 229 6.62 -22.12 78.95
C PRO A 229 7.66 -23.08 79.51
N HIS A 230 8.77 -23.26 78.78
CA HIS A 230 9.77 -24.30 79.03
C HIS A 230 10.62 -24.10 80.30
N ARG A 231 10.47 -22.98 81.02
CA ARG A 231 11.23 -22.66 82.24
C ARG A 231 10.40 -21.85 83.23
N VAL A 232 9.90 -22.53 84.27
CA VAL A 232 9.37 -21.87 85.47
C VAL A 232 10.51 -21.76 86.48
N ARG A 233 10.96 -20.54 86.82
CA ARG A 233 11.91 -20.33 87.91
C ARG A 233 11.15 -20.21 89.22
N ARG A 234 11.40 -21.11 90.17
CA ARG A 234 10.89 -20.97 91.55
C ARG A 234 11.74 -19.92 92.28
N VAL A 235 11.21 -18.72 92.44
CA VAL A 235 11.81 -17.66 93.26
C VAL A 235 11.28 -17.76 94.69
N CYS A 236 12.16 -17.71 95.69
CA CYS A 236 11.75 -17.73 97.10
C CYS A 236 11.03 -16.41 97.43
N PRO A 237 9.81 -16.43 97.99
CA PRO A 237 9.03 -15.21 98.22
C PRO A 237 9.68 -14.25 99.24
N ALA A 238 10.65 -14.72 100.03
CA ALA A 238 11.44 -13.88 100.94
C ALA A 238 12.41 -12.93 100.22
N SER A 239 12.77 -13.17 98.94
CA SER A 239 13.69 -12.30 98.19
C SER A 239 13.03 -11.02 97.70
N GLN A 240 11.71 -10.91 97.78
CA GLN A 240 10.93 -9.75 97.35
C GLN A 240 10.60 -8.78 98.49
N LEU A 241 10.95 -9.14 99.74
CA LEU A 241 10.77 -8.24 100.88
C LEU A 241 11.92 -7.23 100.92
N ALA A 242 11.56 -5.95 100.94
CA ALA A 242 12.53 -4.87 101.14
C ALA A 242 13.18 -5.02 102.53
N PRO A 243 14.52 -4.85 102.66
CA PRO A 243 15.17 -4.88 103.96
C PRO A 243 14.64 -3.73 104.84
N ARG A 244 14.12 -4.06 106.03
CA ARG A 244 13.68 -3.05 107.02
C ARG A 244 14.90 -2.43 107.71
N PRO A 245 14.92 -1.12 108.01
CA PRO A 245 15.99 -0.51 108.81
C PRO A 245 16.05 -1.11 110.23
N PRO A 246 17.25 -1.19 110.84
CA PRO A 246 17.44 -1.87 112.13
C PRO A 246 16.69 -1.16 113.27
N SER A 247 15.89 -1.90 114.02
CA SER A 247 15.32 -1.45 115.30
C SER A 247 16.35 -1.57 116.43
N VAL A 248 16.31 -0.63 117.37
CA VAL A 248 17.30 -0.41 118.45
C VAL A 248 17.55 -1.64 119.36
N ASP A 249 16.64 -2.61 119.42
CA ASP A 249 16.71 -3.74 120.38
C ASP A 249 17.12 -5.10 119.78
N GLY A 250 17.78 -5.14 118.61
CA GLY A 250 18.51 -6.33 118.14
C GLY A 250 17.72 -7.65 117.93
N HIS A 251 16.39 -7.63 117.99
CA HIS A 251 15.54 -8.81 117.83
C HIS A 251 14.68 -8.75 116.56
N TYR A 252 14.88 -9.72 115.65
CA TYR A 252 14.12 -9.87 114.42
C TYR A 252 12.79 -10.59 114.68
N LYS A 253 11.66 -9.88 114.53
CA LYS A 253 10.31 -10.49 114.54
C LYS A 253 9.82 -10.66 113.10
N LEU A 254 9.68 -11.90 112.65
CA LEU A 254 9.05 -12.25 111.37
C LEU A 254 7.53 -12.07 111.49
N SER A 255 6.97 -11.09 110.78
CA SER A 255 5.51 -11.00 110.63
C SER A 255 5.06 -11.96 109.53
N VAL A 256 4.36 -13.03 109.91
CA VAL A 256 3.88 -14.11 109.03
C VAL A 256 2.84 -13.62 107.99
N TYR A 257 2.32 -12.41 108.13
CA TYR A 257 1.15 -11.92 107.38
C TYR A 257 1.46 -11.22 106.04
N ALA A 258 2.71 -11.21 105.55
CA ALA A 258 3.08 -10.48 104.33
C ALA A 258 3.96 -11.28 103.36
N ILE A 259 3.65 -12.56 103.13
CA ILE A 259 4.31 -13.38 102.10
C ILE A 259 3.34 -13.57 100.92
N PRO A 260 3.56 -12.92 99.76
CA PRO A 260 2.82 -13.26 98.55
C PRO A 260 3.32 -14.61 98.03
N SER A 261 2.48 -15.65 98.11
CA SER A 261 2.74 -16.94 97.49
C SER A 261 2.08 -17.00 96.11
N GLY A 262 2.88 -16.90 95.05
CA GLY A 262 2.42 -17.06 93.67
C GLY A 262 3.58 -17.29 92.72
N GLU A 263 3.38 -18.15 91.72
CA GLU A 263 4.33 -18.34 90.62
C GLU A 263 4.27 -17.10 89.73
N ILE A 264 5.39 -16.39 89.60
CA ILE A 264 5.51 -15.25 88.70
C ILE A 264 6.09 -15.78 87.40
N ALA A 265 5.31 -15.70 86.33
CA ALA A 265 5.79 -15.86 84.96
C ALA A 265 6.26 -14.50 84.46
N ASP A 266 7.42 -14.46 83.80
CA ASP A 266 7.91 -13.27 83.07
C ASP A 266 7.06 -13.03 81.80
#